data_AF-A0A017RY49-F1
#
_entry.id   AF-A0A017RY49-F1
#
_cell.length_a   1.000
_cell.length_b   1.000
_cell.length_c   1.000
_cell.angle_alpha   90.00
_cell.angle_beta   90.00
_cell.angle_gamma   90.00
#
_symmetry.space_group_name_H-M   'P 1'
#
loop_
_entity.id
_entity.type
_entity.pdbx_description
1 polymer ?
#
loop_
_entity_poly.entity_id
_entity_poly.type
_entity_poly.pdbx_seq_one_letter_code
_entity_poly.pdbx_strand_id
1 'polypeptide(L)'
;MEFFTKVDGIYKDTAKKYKKLGEGEKISCQLEYNGINFREIVYNKKFLGKTKEEVSGLVFVTNEGAVISDRTTLREINDLAYRLEKFFDESYSGSISRLITPERDIKREEEEFKQMVEALNYLKDKGERGAEVIKDIITKLPEFKRETNSILMELNNKIKNYHDMNIPLNQNTLEGLKDDYKKLLLKNLERIRLINKGRRYYDDIQSQASKLKKNIKLKVLSVSLTTSLTRLEFGIMNLKRILMVYESVIDLNENQYLAFIEKAEKQNIEERYNRIRIK
;
A
#
# COMPACT_ATOMS: atom_id res chain seq x y z
N MET A 1 -12.26 8.35 8.06
CA MET A 1 -13.19 9.15 7.24
C MET A 1 -13.60 8.36 6.00
N GLU A 2 -14.88 8.33 5.69
CA GLU A 2 -15.34 7.88 4.37
C GLU A 2 -15.14 9.04 3.37
N PHE A 3 -14.27 8.86 2.38
CA PHE A 3 -14.04 9.89 1.37
C PHE A 3 -15.23 10.03 0.43
N PHE A 4 -15.92 8.92 0.14
CA PHE A 4 -17.12 8.90 -0.70
C PHE A 4 -18.35 8.45 0.09
N THR A 5 -19.43 9.23 0.01
CA THR A 5 -20.72 8.93 0.62
C THR A 5 -21.83 8.87 -0.43
N LYS A 6 -23.06 8.59 -0.01
CA LYS A 6 -24.23 8.61 -0.91
C LYS A 6 -24.48 10.03 -1.40
N VAL A 7 -24.74 10.17 -2.71
CA VAL A 7 -25.14 11.47 -3.28
C VAL A 7 -26.44 11.96 -2.63
N ASP A 8 -26.42 13.19 -2.12
CA ASP A 8 -27.56 13.85 -1.50
C ASP A 8 -27.74 15.31 -1.95
N GLY A 9 -28.75 15.99 -1.39
CA GLY A 9 -29.02 17.41 -1.61
C GLY A 9 -29.11 17.84 -3.08
N ILE A 10 -28.51 19.00 -3.35
CA ILE A 10 -28.48 19.68 -4.65
C ILE A 10 -27.73 18.89 -5.75
N TYR A 11 -26.93 17.90 -5.37
CA TYR A 11 -26.10 17.14 -6.30
C TYR A 11 -26.87 15.99 -6.98
N LYS A 12 -28.06 15.65 -6.49
CA LYS A 12 -28.87 14.51 -6.99
C LYS A 12 -29.22 14.65 -8.47
N ASP A 13 -29.58 15.85 -8.90
CA ASP A 13 -30.02 16.06 -10.29
C ASP A 13 -28.85 15.98 -11.25
N THR A 14 -27.71 16.58 -10.88
CA THR A 14 -26.45 16.43 -11.61
C THR A 14 -26.02 14.96 -11.65
N ALA A 15 -26.07 14.23 -10.54
CA ALA A 15 -25.72 12.81 -10.51
C ALA A 15 -26.60 11.98 -11.46
N LYS A 16 -27.93 12.16 -11.41
CA LYS A 16 -28.86 11.44 -12.30
C LYS A 16 -28.63 11.77 -13.77
N LYS A 17 -28.34 13.04 -14.11
CA LYS A 17 -28.13 13.49 -15.48
C LYS A 17 -26.98 12.77 -16.19
N TYR A 18 -25.92 12.43 -15.45
CA TYR A 18 -24.71 11.82 -16.01
C TYR A 18 -24.62 10.31 -15.71
N LYS A 19 -25.49 9.76 -14.89
CA LYS A 19 -25.58 8.32 -14.58
C LYS A 19 -26.03 7.51 -15.81
N LYS A 20 -25.33 6.42 -16.11
CA LYS A 20 -25.77 5.43 -17.11
C LYS A 20 -26.50 4.26 -16.42
N LEU A 21 -27.23 3.48 -17.23
CA LEU A 21 -27.99 2.33 -16.73
C LEU A 21 -27.08 1.31 -16.03
N GLY A 22 -27.50 0.88 -14.85
CA GLY A 22 -26.80 -0.13 -14.04
C GLY A 22 -25.59 0.41 -13.25
N GLU A 23 -25.35 1.71 -13.27
CA GLU A 23 -24.34 2.34 -12.41
C GLU A 23 -24.94 2.68 -11.03
N GLY A 24 -24.09 2.76 -10.01
CA GLY A 24 -24.36 3.43 -8.74
C GLY A 24 -23.51 4.68 -8.62
N GLU A 25 -23.95 5.65 -7.80
CA GLU A 25 -23.33 6.95 -7.65
C GLU A 25 -22.90 7.20 -6.20
N LYS A 26 -21.71 7.79 -6.04
CA LYS A 26 -21.22 8.31 -4.76
C LYS A 26 -20.62 9.69 -4.97
N ILE A 27 -20.59 10.51 -3.92
CA ILE A 27 -20.00 11.84 -3.94
C ILE A 27 -18.88 11.94 -2.93
N SER A 28 -17.79 12.61 -3.29
CA SER A 28 -16.67 12.83 -2.38
C SER A 28 -17.05 13.79 -1.25
N CYS A 29 -16.20 13.83 -0.22
CA CYS A 29 -16.10 14.98 0.67
C CYS A 29 -15.75 16.25 -0.13
N GLN A 30 -15.89 17.41 0.51
CA GLN A 30 -15.56 18.70 -0.11
C GLN A 30 -14.05 18.85 -0.24
N LEU A 31 -13.61 19.22 -1.44
CA LEU A 31 -12.23 19.54 -1.77
C LEU A 31 -12.14 21.02 -2.19
N GLU A 32 -10.94 21.60 -2.14
CA GLU A 32 -10.72 23.00 -2.51
C GLU A 32 -9.57 23.12 -3.50
N TYR A 33 -9.77 23.91 -4.56
CA TYR A 33 -8.75 24.26 -5.54
C TYR A 33 -8.88 25.74 -5.90
N ASN A 34 -7.81 26.52 -5.70
CA ASN A 34 -7.76 27.97 -5.96
C ASN A 34 -8.97 28.74 -5.35
N GLY A 35 -9.35 28.40 -4.11
CA GLY A 35 -10.48 29.01 -3.41
C GLY A 35 -11.87 28.55 -3.88
N ILE A 36 -11.94 27.66 -4.87
CA ILE A 36 -13.20 27.05 -5.34
C ILE A 36 -13.38 25.72 -4.62
N ASN A 37 -14.50 25.60 -3.91
CA ASN A 37 -14.92 24.34 -3.31
C ASN A 37 -15.64 23.48 -4.34
N PHE A 38 -15.23 22.21 -4.43
CA PHE A 38 -15.78 21.25 -5.36
C PHE A 38 -15.90 19.87 -4.75
N ARG A 39 -16.67 19.01 -5.41
CA ARG A 39 -16.82 17.60 -5.09
C ARG A 39 -16.74 16.77 -6.36
N GLU A 40 -16.37 15.53 -6.21
CA GLU A 40 -16.36 14.54 -7.27
C GLU A 40 -17.54 13.59 -7.10
N ILE A 41 -18.35 13.44 -8.15
CA ILE A 41 -19.35 12.39 -8.24
C ILE A 41 -18.76 11.25 -9.07
N VAL A 42 -18.60 10.08 -8.45
CA VAL A 42 -18.10 8.86 -9.11
C VAL A 42 -19.26 7.92 -9.44
N TYR A 43 -19.23 7.34 -10.63
CA TYR A 43 -20.18 6.34 -11.10
C TYR A 43 -19.51 4.98 -11.16
N ASN A 44 -20.07 4.02 -10.44
CA ASN A 44 -19.50 2.70 -10.26
C ASN A 44 -20.40 1.65 -10.91
N LYS A 45 -19.81 0.71 -11.65
CA LYS A 45 -20.54 -0.40 -12.26
C LYS A 45 -20.04 -1.73 -11.69
N LYS A 46 -21.00 -2.61 -11.34
CA LYS A 46 -20.69 -4.02 -11.07
C LYS A 46 -20.67 -4.78 -12.38
N PHE A 47 -19.55 -5.43 -12.67
CA PHE A 47 -19.48 -6.39 -13.77
C PHE A 47 -19.79 -7.79 -13.23
N LEU A 48 -20.59 -8.55 -13.98
CA LEU A 48 -20.88 -9.95 -13.69
C LEU A 48 -19.56 -10.73 -13.48
N GLY A 49 -19.42 -11.38 -12.34
CA GLY A 49 -18.22 -12.15 -11.97
C GLY A 49 -17.10 -11.37 -11.27
N LYS A 50 -17.18 -10.03 -11.17
CA LYS A 50 -16.25 -9.23 -10.36
C LYS A 50 -16.88 -8.88 -9.01
N THR A 51 -16.13 -9.09 -7.93
CA THR A 51 -16.55 -8.72 -6.56
C THR A 51 -16.36 -7.23 -6.26
N LYS A 52 -15.54 -6.52 -7.06
CA LYS A 52 -15.28 -5.09 -6.90
C LYS A 52 -16.03 -4.26 -7.93
N GLU A 53 -16.58 -3.15 -7.47
CA GLU A 53 -17.12 -2.08 -8.29
C GLU A 53 -15.98 -1.34 -9.01
N GLU A 54 -16.14 -1.07 -10.30
CA GLU A 54 -15.18 -0.28 -11.08
C GLU A 54 -15.75 1.09 -11.39
N VAL A 55 -14.92 2.13 -11.22
CA VAL A 55 -15.26 3.50 -11.61
C VAL A 55 -15.44 3.56 -13.12
N SER A 56 -16.67 3.75 -13.56
CA SER A 56 -17.12 3.79 -14.96
C SER A 56 -17.27 5.21 -15.50
N GLY A 57 -17.20 6.21 -14.63
CA GLY A 57 -17.25 7.62 -14.99
C GLY A 57 -17.15 8.50 -13.77
N LEU A 58 -16.85 9.78 -13.99
CA LEU A 58 -16.89 10.78 -12.94
C LEU A 58 -17.26 12.16 -13.47
N VAL A 59 -17.73 13.03 -12.57
CA VAL A 59 -18.08 14.43 -12.84
C VAL A 59 -17.62 15.26 -11.65
N PHE A 60 -17.00 16.41 -11.90
CA PHE A 60 -16.70 17.39 -10.86
C PHE A 60 -17.78 18.46 -10.80
N VAL A 61 -18.19 18.81 -9.58
CA VAL A 61 -19.27 19.77 -9.32
C VAL A 61 -18.82 20.80 -8.28
N THR A 62 -19.24 22.05 -8.44
CA THR A 62 -19.05 23.10 -7.41
C THR A 62 -20.02 22.89 -6.25
N ASN A 63 -19.85 23.65 -5.17
CA ASN A 63 -20.76 23.65 -4.02
C ASN A 63 -22.20 24.09 -4.35
N GLU A 64 -22.44 24.71 -5.51
CA GLU A 64 -23.76 25.08 -6.01
C GLU A 64 -24.37 23.98 -6.90
N GLY A 65 -23.67 22.87 -7.10
CA GLY A 65 -24.10 21.74 -7.93
C GLY A 65 -23.84 21.92 -9.43
N ALA A 66 -23.17 23.01 -9.83
CA ALA A 66 -22.78 23.27 -11.21
C ALA A 66 -21.62 22.37 -11.63
N VAL A 67 -21.69 21.84 -12.86
CA VAL A 67 -20.62 20.99 -13.40
C VAL A 67 -19.43 21.83 -13.83
N ILE A 68 -18.23 21.40 -13.43
CA ILE A 68 -16.98 21.99 -13.89
C ILE A 68 -16.62 21.37 -15.24
N SER A 69 -16.43 22.19 -16.27
CA SER A 69 -16.18 21.75 -17.65
C SER A 69 -14.86 22.25 -18.25
N ASP A 70 -14.19 23.22 -17.62
CA ASP A 70 -12.90 23.73 -18.08
C ASP A 70 -11.84 22.63 -18.04
N ARG A 71 -11.23 22.33 -19.19
CA ARG A 71 -10.32 21.17 -19.32
C ARG A 71 -9.07 21.30 -18.49
N THR A 72 -8.54 22.51 -18.37
CA THR A 72 -7.33 22.79 -17.58
C THR A 72 -7.64 22.56 -16.10
N THR A 73 -8.70 23.19 -15.59
CA THR A 73 -9.19 23.01 -14.22
C THR A 73 -9.47 21.54 -13.93
N LEU A 74 -10.12 20.83 -14.85
CA LEU A 74 -10.43 19.42 -14.69
C LEU A 74 -9.20 18.53 -14.53
N ARG A 75 -8.08 18.85 -15.20
CA ARG A 75 -6.82 18.09 -15.05
C ARG A 75 -6.26 18.26 -13.64
N GLU A 76 -6.21 19.50 -13.19
CA GLU A 76 -5.67 19.88 -11.88
C GLU A 76 -6.50 19.29 -10.74
N ILE A 77 -7.83 19.46 -10.78
CA ILE A 77 -8.70 18.94 -9.72
C ILE A 77 -8.80 17.41 -9.74
N ASN A 78 -8.61 16.77 -10.90
CA ASN A 78 -8.56 15.31 -11.01
C ASN A 78 -7.29 14.74 -10.38
N ASP A 79 -6.13 15.36 -10.60
CA ASP A 79 -4.89 14.98 -9.91
C ASP A 79 -5.03 15.16 -8.39
N LEU A 80 -5.52 16.33 -7.97
CA LEU A 80 -5.75 16.65 -6.57
C LEU A 80 -6.69 15.65 -5.89
N ALA A 81 -7.86 15.38 -6.49
CA ALA A 81 -8.84 14.44 -5.96
C ALA A 81 -8.28 13.01 -5.88
N TYR A 82 -7.56 12.56 -6.91
CA TYR A 82 -6.92 11.24 -6.91
C TYR A 82 -5.92 11.08 -5.77
N ARG A 83 -5.05 12.07 -5.55
CA ARG A 83 -4.05 12.01 -4.49
C ARG A 83 -4.69 12.07 -3.12
N LEU A 84 -5.67 12.96 -2.92
CA LEU A 84 -6.37 13.10 -1.63
C LEU A 84 -7.16 11.84 -1.27
N GLU A 85 -7.86 11.23 -2.23
CA GLU A 85 -8.58 9.97 -2.03
C GLU A 85 -7.65 8.89 -1.46
N LYS A 86 -6.44 8.72 -2.03
CA LYS A 86 -5.47 7.70 -1.58
C LYS A 86 -5.06 7.86 -0.12
N PHE A 87 -4.95 9.09 0.37
CA PHE A 87 -4.57 9.37 1.75
C PHE A 87 -5.76 9.30 2.71
N PHE A 88 -6.90 9.86 2.30
CA PHE A 88 -8.01 10.15 3.20
C PHE A 88 -9.16 9.13 3.16
N ASP A 89 -9.25 8.29 2.13
CA ASP A 89 -10.26 7.23 2.08
C ASP A 89 -9.85 6.00 2.89
N GLU A 90 -10.43 5.81 4.07
CA GLU A 90 -10.21 4.60 4.87
C GLU A 90 -10.79 3.32 4.24
N SER A 91 -11.70 3.46 3.28
CA SER A 91 -12.30 2.34 2.56
C SER A 91 -11.35 1.74 1.51
N TYR A 92 -10.42 2.57 1.00
CA TYR A 92 -9.40 2.17 0.04
C TYR A 92 -8.49 1.10 0.63
N SER A 93 -8.27 -0.01 -0.10
CA SER A 93 -7.47 -1.13 0.42
C SER A 93 -6.01 -0.79 0.68
N GLY A 94 -5.49 0.26 0.03
CA GLY A 94 -4.14 0.77 0.24
C GLY A 94 -4.08 1.99 1.16
N SER A 95 -5.13 2.28 1.93
CA SER A 95 -5.15 3.43 2.83
C SER A 95 -4.10 3.31 3.93
N ILE A 96 -3.53 4.45 4.34
CA ILE A 96 -2.45 4.49 5.34
C ILE A 96 -2.87 3.81 6.65
N SER A 97 -4.11 4.03 7.09
CA SER A 97 -4.66 3.43 8.31
C SER A 97 -4.67 1.90 8.27
N ARG A 98 -4.93 1.29 7.11
CA ARG A 98 -4.94 -0.17 6.93
C ARG A 98 -3.55 -0.78 6.82
N LEU A 99 -2.54 0.02 6.49
CA LEU A 99 -1.14 -0.43 6.43
C LEU A 99 -0.49 -0.49 7.82
N ILE A 100 -1.04 0.23 8.81
CA ILE A 100 -0.56 0.18 10.20
C ILE A 100 -0.77 -1.22 10.76
N THR A 101 0.31 -1.81 11.26
CA THR A 101 0.28 -3.11 11.91
C THR A 101 0.13 -2.94 13.42
N PRO A 102 -0.86 -3.59 14.06
CA PRO A 102 -1.01 -3.57 15.51
C PRO A 102 0.21 -4.14 16.24
N GLU A 103 0.55 -3.61 17.42
CA GLU A 103 1.73 -4.04 18.19
C GLU A 103 1.73 -5.54 18.51
N ARG A 104 0.55 -6.14 18.76
CA ARG A 104 0.42 -7.60 18.96
C ARG A 104 0.92 -8.39 17.76
N ASP A 105 0.60 -7.92 16.55
CA ASP A 105 0.94 -8.62 15.33
C ASP A 105 2.43 -8.41 14.97
N ILE A 106 2.99 -7.24 15.30
CA ILE A 106 4.45 -7.00 15.23
C ILE A 106 5.19 -7.96 16.17
N LYS A 107 4.77 -8.07 17.44
CA LYS A 107 5.39 -9.00 18.40
C LYS A 107 5.29 -10.46 17.96
N ARG A 108 4.18 -10.85 17.34
CA ARG A 108 4.03 -12.19 16.75
C ARG A 108 5.03 -12.42 15.61
N GLU A 109 5.18 -11.45 14.71
CA GLU A 109 6.14 -11.50 13.60
C GLU A 109 7.59 -11.58 14.12
N GLU A 110 7.92 -10.82 15.17
CA GLU A 110 9.23 -10.89 15.85
C GLU A 110 9.52 -12.27 16.41
N GLU A 111 8.53 -12.92 17.03
CA GLU A 111 8.69 -14.28 17.54
C GLU A 111 8.89 -15.30 16.41
N GLU A 112 8.18 -15.13 15.29
CA GLU A 112 8.41 -15.95 14.10
C GLU A 112 9.84 -15.76 13.56
N PHE A 113 10.37 -14.54 13.56
CA PHE A 113 11.77 -14.29 13.16
C PHE A 113 12.77 -14.94 14.13
N LYS A 114 12.52 -14.96 15.44
CA LYS A 114 13.38 -15.68 16.40
C LYS A 114 13.44 -17.17 16.08
N GLN A 115 12.29 -17.79 15.79
CA GLN A 115 12.23 -19.20 15.39
C GLN A 115 13.02 -19.45 14.08
N MET A 116 12.95 -18.53 13.12
CA MET A 116 13.78 -18.63 11.90
C MET A 116 15.28 -18.53 12.22
N VAL A 117 15.68 -17.65 13.14
CA VAL A 117 17.08 -17.51 13.58
C VAL A 117 17.60 -18.78 14.26
N GLU A 118 16.80 -19.45 15.07
CA GLU A 118 17.16 -20.76 15.66
C GLU A 118 17.48 -21.81 14.60
N ALA A 119 16.60 -21.92 13.58
CA ALA A 119 16.82 -22.84 12.47
C ALA A 119 18.08 -22.50 11.67
N LEU A 120 18.36 -21.20 11.48
CA LEU A 120 19.56 -20.73 10.78
C LEU A 120 20.84 -20.99 11.58
N ASN A 121 20.82 -20.86 12.91
CA ASN A 121 21.95 -21.25 13.75
C ASN A 121 22.24 -22.75 13.58
N TYR A 122 21.22 -23.59 13.58
CA TYR A 122 21.41 -25.04 13.35
C TYR A 122 21.98 -25.35 11.96
N LEU A 123 21.54 -24.64 10.92
CA LEU A 123 22.10 -24.78 9.56
C LEU A 123 23.55 -24.27 9.49
N LYS A 124 23.86 -23.17 10.16
CA LYS A 124 25.21 -22.61 10.26
C LYS A 124 26.17 -23.61 10.93
N ASP A 125 25.75 -24.24 12.02
CA ASP A 125 26.55 -25.23 12.74
C ASP A 125 26.85 -26.48 11.89
N LYS A 126 26.03 -26.73 10.86
CA LYS A 126 26.26 -27.76 9.84
C LYS A 126 27.09 -27.31 8.65
N GLY A 127 27.57 -26.07 8.64
CA GLY A 127 28.39 -25.50 7.58
C GLY A 127 27.61 -25.05 6.34
N GLU A 128 26.29 -24.84 6.44
CA GLU A 128 25.49 -24.41 5.30
C GLU A 128 25.83 -22.97 4.89
N ARG A 129 26.26 -22.81 3.64
CA ARG A 129 26.64 -21.51 3.08
C ARG A 129 25.42 -20.60 3.00
N GLY A 130 25.59 -19.35 3.42
CA GLY A 130 24.54 -18.34 3.39
C GLY A 130 23.60 -18.33 4.60
N ALA A 131 23.71 -19.29 5.52
CA ALA A 131 22.92 -19.29 6.76
C ALA A 131 23.15 -18.01 7.58
N GLU A 132 24.41 -17.58 7.72
CA GLU A 132 24.74 -16.31 8.42
C GLU A 132 24.20 -15.08 7.67
N VAL A 133 24.31 -15.06 6.34
CA VAL A 133 23.80 -13.95 5.52
C VAL A 133 22.29 -13.79 5.68
N ILE A 134 21.54 -14.89 5.64
CA ILE A 134 20.08 -14.85 5.83
C ILE A 134 19.73 -14.50 7.28
N LYS A 135 20.50 -14.98 8.26
CA LYS A 135 20.32 -14.63 9.65
C LYS A 135 20.47 -13.12 9.86
N ASP A 136 21.52 -12.51 9.33
CA ASP A 136 21.77 -11.07 9.41
C ASP A 136 20.66 -10.23 8.77
N ILE A 137 20.01 -10.76 7.74
CA ILE A 137 18.83 -10.13 7.13
C ILE A 137 17.65 -10.23 8.08
N ILE A 138 17.31 -11.45 8.53
CA ILE A 138 16.13 -11.72 9.35
C ILE A 138 16.18 -10.99 10.69
N THR A 139 17.34 -10.87 11.32
CA THR A 139 17.50 -10.15 12.59
C THR A 139 17.23 -8.65 12.46
N LYS A 140 17.41 -8.06 11.27
CA LYS A 140 17.17 -6.64 11.00
C LYS A 140 15.74 -6.33 10.55
N LEU A 141 15.01 -7.32 10.02
CA LEU A 141 13.62 -7.11 9.55
C LEU A 141 12.66 -6.57 10.63
N PRO A 142 12.72 -6.98 11.91
CA PRO A 142 11.95 -6.38 12.99
C PRO A 142 12.09 -4.87 13.12
N GLU A 143 13.32 -4.37 13.04
CA GLU A 143 13.60 -2.94 13.16
C GLU A 143 12.95 -2.17 12.02
N PHE A 144 13.14 -2.62 10.78
CA PHE A 144 12.47 -2.06 9.61
C PHE A 144 10.95 -2.04 9.76
N LYS A 145 10.36 -3.11 10.34
CA LYS A 145 8.93 -3.19 10.57
C LYS A 145 8.47 -2.12 11.56
N ARG A 146 9.17 -1.95 12.68
CA ARG A 146 8.85 -0.93 13.70
C ARG A 146 9.01 0.49 13.17
N GLU A 147 10.11 0.78 12.47
CA GLU A 147 10.35 2.10 11.87
C GLU A 147 9.28 2.44 10.82
N THR A 148 8.98 1.50 9.92
CA THR A 148 7.92 1.69 8.90
C THR A 148 6.57 1.94 9.56
N ASN A 149 6.25 1.20 10.63
CA ASN A 149 5.01 1.38 11.36
C ASN A 149 4.93 2.73 12.08
N SER A 150 6.05 3.24 12.61
CA SER A 150 6.14 4.58 13.20
C SER A 150 5.83 5.67 12.18
N ILE A 151 6.45 5.60 10.98
CA ILE A 151 6.19 6.55 9.89
C ILE A 151 4.71 6.51 9.47
N LEU A 152 4.12 5.32 9.36
CA LEU A 152 2.70 5.16 9.05
C LEU A 152 1.80 5.76 10.14
N MET A 153 2.14 5.58 11.42
CA MET A 153 1.40 6.18 12.54
C MET A 153 1.48 7.71 12.52
N GLU A 154 2.66 8.28 12.31
CA GLU A 154 2.86 9.73 12.18
C GLU A 154 2.04 10.31 11.02
N LEU A 155 2.13 9.68 9.83
CA LEU A 155 1.38 10.08 8.66
C LEU A 155 -0.14 10.00 8.89
N ASN A 156 -0.60 8.91 9.50
CA ASN A 156 -2.02 8.73 9.83
C ASN A 156 -2.52 9.74 10.87
N ASN A 157 -1.69 10.10 11.84
CA ASN A 157 -2.03 11.14 12.82
C ASN A 157 -2.16 12.51 12.14
N LYS A 158 -1.26 12.85 11.19
CA LYS A 158 -1.40 14.07 10.38
C LYS A 158 -2.70 14.08 9.58
N ILE A 159 -3.03 12.98 8.92
CA ILE A 159 -4.29 12.82 8.15
C ILE A 159 -5.51 13.04 9.07
N LYS A 160 -5.52 12.44 10.26
CA LYS A 160 -6.59 12.65 11.25
C LYS A 160 -6.66 14.08 11.75
N ASN A 161 -5.52 14.73 12.01
CA ASN A 161 -5.51 16.13 12.44
C ASN A 161 -6.13 17.06 11.38
N TYR A 162 -5.84 16.85 10.10
CA TYR A 162 -6.48 17.62 9.02
C TYR A 162 -8.00 17.46 9.04
N HIS A 163 -8.47 16.24 9.25
CA HIS A 163 -9.89 15.94 9.37
C HIS A 163 -10.52 16.59 10.61
N ASP A 164 -9.93 16.38 11.80
CA ASP A 164 -10.51 16.80 13.08
C ASP A 164 -10.49 18.33 13.26
N MET A 165 -9.54 19.01 12.62
CA MET A 165 -9.47 20.47 12.59
C MET A 165 -10.31 21.11 11.47
N ASN A 166 -11.07 20.31 10.70
CA ASN A 166 -11.82 20.76 9.52
C ASN A 166 -10.96 21.56 8.53
N ILE A 167 -9.69 21.17 8.36
CA ILE A 167 -8.79 21.84 7.41
C ILE A 167 -9.24 21.46 5.98
N PRO A 168 -9.38 22.43 5.06
CA PRO A 168 -9.75 22.15 3.69
C PRO A 168 -8.80 21.14 3.03
N LEU A 169 -9.37 20.14 2.36
CA LEU A 169 -8.60 19.17 1.61
C LEU A 169 -8.21 19.77 0.25
N ASN A 170 -6.97 20.23 0.16
CA ASN A 170 -6.43 20.96 -0.99
C ASN A 170 -4.93 20.63 -1.21
N GLN A 171 -4.29 21.39 -2.10
CA GLN A 171 -2.87 21.20 -2.44
C GLN A 171 -1.94 21.37 -1.23
N ASN A 172 -2.23 22.29 -0.30
CA ASN A 172 -1.41 22.49 0.89
C ASN A 172 -1.48 21.29 1.82
N THR A 173 -2.67 20.69 1.95
CA THR A 173 -2.87 19.44 2.70
C THR A 173 -2.07 18.29 2.09
N LEU A 174 -2.01 18.18 0.75
CA LEU A 174 -1.15 17.18 0.09
C LEU A 174 0.33 17.42 0.32
N GLU A 175 0.81 18.66 0.15
CA GLU A 175 2.22 18.98 0.31
C GLU A 175 2.69 18.69 1.76
N GLY A 176 1.81 18.92 2.75
CA GLY A 176 2.08 18.58 4.15
C GLY A 176 2.25 17.08 4.45
N LEU A 177 1.79 16.18 3.56
CA LEU A 177 1.91 14.72 3.69
C LEU A 177 3.06 14.11 2.88
N LYS A 178 3.58 14.86 1.90
CA LYS A 178 4.45 14.36 0.83
C LYS A 178 5.79 13.82 1.35
N ASP A 179 6.43 14.53 2.27
CA ASP A 179 7.73 14.12 2.79
C ASP A 179 7.65 12.82 3.58
N ASP A 180 6.61 12.63 4.38
CA ASP A 180 6.42 11.40 5.14
C ASP A 180 6.04 10.24 4.24
N TYR A 181 5.23 10.50 3.19
CA TYR A 181 4.95 9.51 2.16
C TYR A 181 6.22 9.10 1.40
N LYS A 182 7.08 10.06 1.03
CA LYS A 182 8.39 9.78 0.41
C LYS A 182 9.28 8.96 1.33
N LYS A 183 9.40 9.33 2.61
CA LYS A 183 10.15 8.55 3.62
C LYS A 183 9.64 7.12 3.71
N LEU A 184 8.32 6.91 3.74
CA LEU A 184 7.70 5.58 3.75
C LEU A 184 8.10 4.75 2.52
N LEU A 185 8.02 5.33 1.32
CA LEU A 185 8.39 4.67 0.08
C LEU A 185 9.87 4.26 0.06
N LEU A 186 10.76 5.16 0.48
CA LEU A 186 12.20 4.90 0.52
C LEU A 186 12.55 3.85 1.58
N LYS A 187 11.92 3.90 2.76
CA LYS A 187 12.13 2.90 3.81
C LYS A 187 11.72 1.50 3.36
N ASN A 188 10.63 1.40 2.60
CA ASN A 188 10.25 0.14 1.98
C ASN A 188 11.29 -0.34 0.96
N LEU A 189 11.82 0.54 0.10
CA LEU A 189 12.89 0.18 -0.85
C LEU A 189 14.15 -0.31 -0.14
N GLU A 190 14.58 0.34 0.95
CA GLU A 190 15.70 -0.09 1.78
C GLU A 190 15.48 -1.51 2.33
N ARG A 191 14.28 -1.79 2.86
CA ARG A 191 13.90 -3.13 3.32
C ARG A 191 14.00 -4.16 2.20
N ILE A 192 13.51 -3.83 1.00
CA ILE A 192 13.59 -4.74 -0.15
C ILE A 192 15.07 -5.01 -0.52
N ARG A 193 15.92 -3.98 -0.54
CA ARG A 193 17.35 -4.14 -0.81
C ARG A 193 18.07 -4.97 0.24
N LEU A 194 17.70 -4.83 1.52
CA LEU A 194 18.20 -5.70 2.59
C LEU A 194 17.87 -7.17 2.29
N ILE A 195 16.62 -7.46 1.92
CA ILE A 195 16.18 -8.80 1.53
C ILE A 195 16.98 -9.29 0.31
N ASN A 196 17.22 -8.43 -0.69
CA ASN A 196 17.94 -8.80 -1.91
C ASN A 196 19.34 -9.37 -1.65
N LYS A 197 20.02 -8.93 -0.58
CA LYS A 197 21.36 -9.43 -0.21
C LYS A 197 21.41 -10.94 -0.03
N GLY A 198 20.28 -11.57 0.32
CA GLY A 198 20.14 -13.01 0.50
C GLY A 198 19.71 -13.77 -0.75
N ARG A 199 19.37 -13.09 -1.85
CA ARG A 199 18.68 -13.67 -3.03
C ARG A 199 19.32 -14.96 -3.53
N ARG A 200 20.66 -14.98 -3.62
CA ARG A 200 21.42 -16.14 -4.12
C ARG A 200 21.45 -17.36 -3.20
N TYR A 201 21.04 -17.22 -1.93
CA TYR A 201 21.10 -18.28 -0.93
C TYR A 201 19.74 -18.87 -0.57
N TYR A 202 18.64 -18.25 -1.03
CA TYR A 202 17.30 -18.64 -0.60
C TYR A 202 16.91 -20.07 -1.00
N ASP A 203 17.20 -20.47 -2.24
CA ASP A 203 16.84 -21.81 -2.72
C ASP A 203 17.60 -22.90 -1.97
N ASP A 204 18.90 -22.71 -1.77
CA ASP A 204 19.75 -23.66 -1.05
C ASP A 204 19.31 -23.81 0.40
N ILE A 205 19.13 -22.70 1.13
CA ILE A 205 18.75 -22.74 2.54
C ILE A 205 17.34 -23.32 2.72
N GLN A 206 16.40 -22.99 1.83
CA GLN A 206 15.07 -23.59 1.84
C GLN A 206 15.13 -25.11 1.62
N SER A 207 15.93 -25.56 0.64
CA SER A 207 16.14 -26.99 0.35
C SER A 207 16.74 -27.73 1.53
N GLN A 208 17.74 -27.14 2.21
CA GLN A 208 18.38 -27.75 3.37
C GLN A 208 17.46 -27.82 4.58
N ALA A 209 16.68 -26.78 4.84
CA ALA A 209 15.65 -26.80 5.88
C ALA A 209 14.65 -27.96 5.65
N SER A 210 14.22 -28.16 4.41
CA SER A 210 13.33 -29.26 4.02
C SER A 210 13.95 -30.65 4.20
N LYS A 211 15.21 -30.83 3.80
CA LYS A 211 15.92 -32.11 4.00
C LYS A 211 16.04 -32.45 5.48
N LEU A 212 16.45 -31.48 6.31
CA LEU A 212 16.60 -31.69 7.75
C LEU A 212 15.28 -32.01 8.43
N LYS A 213 14.20 -31.30 8.07
CA LYS A 213 12.86 -31.57 8.60
C LYS A 213 12.40 -33.00 8.32
N LYS A 214 12.65 -33.52 7.11
CA LYS A 214 12.34 -34.91 6.75
C LYS A 214 13.15 -35.90 7.59
N ASN A 215 14.44 -35.64 7.77
CA ASN A 215 15.34 -36.51 8.54
C ASN A 215 15.01 -36.54 10.04
N ILE A 216 14.54 -35.42 10.61
CA ILE A 216 14.15 -35.31 12.02
C ILE A 216 12.86 -36.11 12.29
N LYS A 217 11.87 -36.04 11.39
CA LYS A 217 10.63 -36.83 11.50
C LYS A 217 10.89 -38.34 11.59
N LEU A 218 11.96 -38.82 10.96
CA LEU A 218 12.37 -40.23 10.98
C LEU A 218 13.07 -40.65 12.29
N LYS A 219 13.52 -39.70 13.12
CA LYS A 219 14.39 -39.96 14.28
C LYS A 219 13.80 -39.54 15.64
N VAL A 220 12.51 -39.14 15.69
CA VAL A 220 11.84 -38.69 16.92
C VAL A 220 12.64 -37.59 17.65
N LEU A 221 13.13 -36.60 16.91
CA LEU A 221 13.87 -35.45 17.43
C LEU A 221 13.01 -34.17 17.42
N SER A 222 13.40 -33.19 18.24
CA SER A 222 12.53 -32.18 18.88
C SER A 222 11.48 -31.49 17.99
N VAL A 223 10.24 -31.43 18.51
CA VAL A 223 9.11 -30.68 17.92
C VAL A 223 9.47 -29.20 17.72
N SER A 224 10.27 -28.63 18.62
CA SER A 224 10.75 -27.25 18.55
C SER A 224 11.57 -26.98 17.28
N LEU A 225 12.62 -27.77 17.02
CA LEU A 225 13.46 -27.58 15.82
C LEU A 225 12.67 -27.79 14.52
N THR A 226 11.76 -28.78 14.50
CA THR A 226 10.87 -29.01 13.35
C THR A 226 9.98 -27.79 13.07
N THR A 227 9.52 -27.12 14.11
CA THR A 227 8.72 -25.89 14.01
C THR A 227 9.56 -24.74 13.46
N SER A 228 10.74 -24.51 14.04
CA SER A 228 11.69 -23.47 13.59
C SER A 228 12.10 -23.67 12.11
N LEU A 229 12.37 -24.90 11.68
CA LEU A 229 12.66 -25.22 10.27
C LEU A 229 11.46 -24.96 9.34
N THR A 230 10.24 -25.28 9.79
CA THR A 230 9.01 -25.00 9.02
C THR A 230 8.79 -23.50 8.87
N ARG A 231 9.05 -22.73 9.93
CA ARG A 231 8.98 -21.26 9.89
C ARG A 231 10.01 -20.67 8.95
N LEU A 232 11.23 -21.19 8.95
CA LEU A 232 12.29 -20.75 8.04
C LEU A 232 11.92 -20.99 6.57
N GLU A 233 11.39 -22.17 6.22
CA GLU A 233 10.96 -22.46 4.85
C GLU A 233 9.88 -21.50 4.36
N PHE A 234 8.86 -21.25 5.20
CA PHE A 234 7.77 -20.33 4.88
C PHE A 234 8.26 -18.88 4.81
N GLY A 235 9.12 -18.48 5.74
CA GLY A 235 9.78 -17.18 5.76
C GLY A 235 10.55 -16.91 4.46
N ILE A 236 11.41 -17.84 4.04
CA ILE A 236 12.16 -17.72 2.78
C ILE A 236 11.23 -17.64 1.57
N MET A 237 10.16 -18.45 1.53
CA MET A 237 9.18 -18.37 0.45
C MET A 237 8.54 -16.98 0.35
N ASN A 238 8.23 -16.35 1.49
CA ASN A 238 7.70 -14.98 1.52
C ASN A 238 8.74 -13.96 1.05
N LEU A 239 10.00 -14.08 1.49
CA LEU A 239 11.09 -13.20 1.03
C LEU A 239 11.28 -13.29 -0.50
N LYS A 240 11.25 -14.50 -1.08
CA LYS A 240 11.30 -14.71 -2.53
C LYS A 240 10.12 -14.04 -3.25
N ARG A 241 8.90 -14.19 -2.72
CA ARG A 241 7.70 -13.52 -3.28
C ARG A 241 7.85 -12.01 -3.28
N ILE A 242 8.38 -11.44 -2.21
CA ILE A 242 8.66 -10.02 -2.13
C ILE A 242 9.64 -9.61 -3.24
N LEU A 243 10.76 -10.32 -3.41
CA LEU A 243 11.72 -9.98 -4.46
C LEU A 243 11.13 -10.07 -5.87
N MET A 244 10.24 -11.04 -6.13
CA MET A 244 9.55 -11.16 -7.41
C MET A 244 8.63 -9.95 -7.70
N VAL A 245 7.92 -9.43 -6.68
CA VAL A 245 7.06 -8.26 -6.84
C VAL A 245 7.88 -6.99 -7.12
N TYR A 246 9.07 -6.87 -6.52
CA TYR A 246 9.91 -5.67 -6.62
C TYR A 246 11.07 -5.79 -7.62
N GLU A 247 11.08 -6.83 -8.45
CA GLU A 247 12.20 -7.14 -9.35
C GLU A 247 12.54 -5.99 -10.29
N SER A 248 11.54 -5.28 -10.80
CA SER A 248 11.72 -4.16 -11.73
C SER A 248 12.28 -2.88 -11.09
N VAL A 249 12.29 -2.79 -9.76
CA VAL A 249 12.63 -1.54 -9.04
C VAL A 249 13.78 -1.70 -8.05
N ILE A 250 14.23 -2.92 -7.77
CA ILE A 250 15.16 -3.22 -6.68
C ILE A 250 16.54 -2.58 -6.85
N ASP A 251 16.99 -2.44 -8.11
CA ASP A 251 18.29 -1.89 -8.49
C ASP A 251 18.22 -0.39 -8.84
N LEU A 252 17.03 0.21 -8.84
CA LEU A 252 16.87 1.65 -9.05
C LEU A 252 17.43 2.40 -7.86
N ASN A 253 18.14 3.51 -8.09
CA ASN A 253 18.47 4.45 -7.02
C ASN A 253 17.19 5.17 -6.50
N GLU A 254 17.30 5.89 -5.38
CA GLU A 254 16.14 6.52 -4.73
C GLU A 254 15.37 7.46 -5.67
N ASN A 255 16.07 8.29 -6.45
CA ASN A 255 15.45 9.22 -7.39
C ASN A 255 14.75 8.49 -8.53
N GLN A 256 15.38 7.45 -9.08
CA GLN A 256 14.80 6.61 -10.12
C GLN A 256 13.55 5.88 -9.62
N TYR A 257 13.58 5.37 -8.39
CA TYR A 257 12.44 4.71 -7.78
C TYR A 257 11.27 5.67 -7.56
N LEU A 258 11.51 6.87 -7.04
CA LEU A 258 10.46 7.88 -6.86
C LEU A 258 9.87 8.33 -8.20
N ALA A 259 10.72 8.53 -9.22
CA ALA A 259 10.25 8.84 -10.57
C ALA A 259 9.42 7.70 -11.18
N PHE A 260 9.78 6.43 -10.90
CA PHE A 260 9.00 5.27 -11.32
C PHE A 260 7.60 5.27 -10.69
N ILE A 261 7.49 5.52 -9.39
CA ILE A 261 6.21 5.62 -8.68
C ILE A 261 5.38 6.79 -9.24
N GLU A 262 5.99 7.96 -9.40
CA GLU A 262 5.30 9.14 -9.93
C GLU A 262 4.76 8.90 -11.35
N LYS A 263 5.52 8.21 -12.19
CA LYS A 263 5.06 7.83 -13.54
C LYS A 263 3.84 6.92 -13.50
N ALA A 264 3.83 5.91 -12.61
CA ALA A 264 2.70 5.02 -12.44
C ALA A 264 1.45 5.77 -11.92
N GLU A 265 1.64 6.72 -11.00
CA GLU A 265 0.56 7.59 -10.54
C GLU A 265 0.00 8.45 -11.68
N LYS A 266 0.86 9.11 -12.46
CA LYS A 266 0.44 9.92 -13.62
C LYS A 266 -0.38 9.11 -14.62
N GLN A 267 0.00 7.85 -14.88
CA GLN A 267 -0.80 6.96 -15.74
C GLN A 267 -2.19 6.71 -15.17
N ASN A 268 -2.30 6.41 -13.87
CA ASN A 268 -3.61 6.23 -13.22
C ASN A 268 -4.47 7.50 -13.24
N ILE A 269 -3.84 8.67 -13.06
CA ILE A 269 -4.51 9.98 -13.11
C ILE A 269 -5.05 10.25 -14.52
N GLU A 270 -4.28 9.97 -15.57
CA GLU A 270 -4.71 10.10 -16.96
C GLU A 270 -5.84 9.11 -17.31
N GLU A 271 -5.74 7.86 -16.87
CA GLU A 271 -6.82 6.88 -17.02
C GLU A 271 -8.11 7.32 -16.32
N ARG A 272 -8.00 7.97 -15.16
CA ARG A 272 -9.13 8.58 -14.43
C ARG A 272 -9.67 9.79 -15.20
N TYR A 273 -8.81 10.67 -15.70
CA TYR A 273 -9.19 11.86 -16.46
C TYR A 273 -10.03 11.49 -17.69
N ASN A 274 -9.67 10.42 -18.40
CA ASN A 274 -10.41 9.91 -19.55
C ASN A 274 -11.83 9.39 -19.21
N ARG A 275 -12.16 9.24 -17.92
CA ARG A 275 -13.50 8.85 -17.44
C ARG A 275 -14.36 10.05 -17.04
N ILE A 276 -13.82 11.28 -17.10
CA ILE A 276 -14.58 12.51 -16.82
C ILE A 276 -15.66 12.69 -17.89
N ARG A 277 -16.89 12.92 -17.44
CA ARG A 277 -18.05 13.17 -18.30
C ARG A 277 -18.33 14.67 -18.33
N ILE A 278 -17.88 15.31 -19.40
CA ILE A 278 -18.23 16.69 -19.75
C ILE A 278 -19.17 16.56 -20.94
N LYS A 279 -20.45 16.87 -20.79
CA LYS A 279 -21.36 16.95 -21.94
C LYS A 279 -21.13 18.26 -22.66
#